data_AF-A0A7S0DZX1-F1
#
_entry.id   AF-A0A7S0DZX1-F1
#
_cell.length_a   1.000
_cell.length_b   1.000
_cell.length_c   1.000
_cell.angle_alpha   90.00
_cell.angle_beta   90.00
_cell.angle_gamma   90.00
#
_symmetry.space_group_name_H-M   'P 1'
#
loop_
_entity.id
_entity.type
_entity.pdbx_description
1 polymer ?
#
loop_
_entity_poly.entity_id
_entity_poly.type
_entity_poly.pdbx_seq_one_letter_code
_entity_poly.pdbx_strand_id
1 'polypeptide(L)'
;MYGCGTLANVCAGDDAAAPARRQRTVAAGAIEEVVEAMMTHPQEKHVQEYGCWALGNVCTGDNAVGSAGRQRASTAGAIEEVVAAMRAYPQEENVQVQGCCALTNMCFGDDVTARLRRREAVAAGAIEEVVA
;
A
#
# COMPACT_ATOMS: atom_id res chain seq x y z
N MET A 1 2.95 20.24 -7.67
CA MET A 1 3.76 19.50 -8.67
C MET A 1 5.19 19.18 -8.18
N TYR A 2 5.45 18.86 -6.90
CA TYR A 2 6.81 18.41 -6.48
C TYR A 2 6.85 17.29 -5.43
N GLY A 3 5.71 16.71 -5.02
CA GLY A 3 5.68 15.63 -4.02
C GLY A 3 5.63 14.19 -4.57
N CYS A 4 5.11 13.95 -5.77
CA CYS A 4 4.86 12.57 -6.23
C CYS A 4 6.07 11.87 -6.85
N GLY A 5 7.09 12.61 -7.32
CA GLY A 5 8.28 12.02 -7.93
C GLY A 5 9.24 11.35 -6.94
N THR A 6 9.20 11.76 -5.67
CA THR A 6 10.03 11.20 -4.60
C THR A 6 9.47 9.89 -4.04
N LEU A 7 8.15 9.71 -4.00
CA LEU A 7 7.53 8.47 -3.49
C LEU A 7 7.79 7.27 -4.40
N ALA A 8 7.69 7.45 -5.72
CA ALA A 8 7.94 6.38 -6.69
C ALA A 8 9.42 5.95 -6.74
N ASN A 9 10.35 6.92 -6.66
CA ASN A 9 11.80 6.63 -6.73
C ASN A 9 12.35 5.86 -5.53
N VAL A 10 11.68 5.90 -4.36
CA VAL A 10 12.15 5.20 -3.16
C VAL A 10 11.74 3.72 -3.15
N CYS A 11 10.62 3.37 -3.78
CA CYS A 11 10.09 2.01 -3.81
C CYS A 11 10.41 1.25 -5.12
N ALA A 12 10.83 1.95 -6.19
CA ALA A 12 10.91 1.37 -7.55
C ALA A 12 12.25 0.72 -7.80
N GLY A 13 12.28 -0.58 -7.68
CA GLY A 13 13.23 -1.38 -8.43
C GLY A 13 13.24 -2.79 -7.90
N ASP A 14 13.03 -3.75 -8.79
CA ASP A 14 13.08 -5.19 -8.55
C ASP A 14 14.52 -5.74 -8.54
N ASP A 15 15.50 -4.85 -8.41
CA ASP A 15 16.92 -5.20 -8.38
C ASP A 15 17.36 -5.70 -7.00
N ALA A 16 18.54 -6.31 -6.90
CA ALA A 16 19.12 -6.81 -5.64
C ALA A 16 19.22 -5.76 -4.51
N ALA A 17 19.08 -4.46 -4.81
CA ALA A 17 19.03 -3.37 -3.84
C ALA A 17 17.62 -3.08 -3.27
N ALA A 18 16.57 -3.72 -3.79
CA ALA A 18 15.18 -3.57 -3.35
C ALA A 18 14.98 -3.82 -1.84
N PRO A 19 15.57 -4.86 -1.21
CA PRO A 19 15.41 -5.10 0.22
C PRO A 19 16.02 -3.98 1.07
N ALA A 20 17.18 -3.44 0.67
CA ALA A 20 17.86 -2.36 1.38
C ALA A 20 17.15 -1.00 1.21
N ARG A 21 16.50 -0.77 0.06
CA ARG A 21 15.59 0.37 -0.12
C ARG A 21 14.38 0.21 0.80
N ARG A 22 13.66 -0.92 0.73
CA ARG A 22 12.49 -1.23 1.58
C ARG A 22 12.79 -1.07 3.06
N GLN A 23 13.92 -1.56 3.55
CA GLN A 23 14.30 -1.42 4.96
C GLN A 23 14.53 0.04 5.37
N ARG A 24 15.05 0.90 4.48
CA ARG A 24 15.14 2.34 4.71
C ARG A 24 13.78 3.02 4.65
N THR A 25 12.90 2.61 3.74
CA THR A 25 11.52 3.12 3.64
C THR A 25 10.72 2.82 4.92
N VAL A 26 10.80 1.57 5.39
CA VAL A 26 10.17 1.13 6.65
C VAL A 26 10.80 1.84 7.85
N ALA A 27 12.12 2.07 7.86
CA ALA A 27 12.78 2.75 8.98
C ALA A 27 12.54 4.27 9.00
N ALA A 28 12.33 4.91 7.84
CA ALA A 28 12.22 6.36 7.71
C ALA A 28 10.80 6.92 7.88
N GLY A 29 9.77 6.08 8.09
CA GLY A 29 8.38 6.54 8.19
C GLY A 29 7.72 6.86 6.83
N ALA A 30 8.31 6.36 5.75
CA ALA A 30 7.82 6.63 4.40
C ALA A 30 6.48 5.91 4.09
N ILE A 31 6.06 4.94 4.91
CA ILE A 31 4.70 4.35 4.80
C ILE A 31 3.67 5.39 5.22
N GLU A 32 3.88 6.05 6.36
CA GLU A 32 3.00 7.09 6.87
C GLU A 32 2.95 8.29 5.93
N GLU A 33 4.08 8.71 5.36
CA GLU A 33 4.10 9.78 4.36
C GLU A 33 3.33 9.42 3.09
N VAL A 34 3.41 8.16 2.63
CA VAL A 34 2.62 7.70 1.47
C VAL A 34 1.13 7.75 1.78
N VAL A 35 0.72 7.24 2.95
CA VAL A 35 -0.69 7.25 3.36
C VAL A 35 -1.19 8.68 3.53
N GLU A 36 -0.40 9.56 4.16
CA GLU A 36 -0.73 10.98 4.30
C GLU A 36 -0.84 11.69 2.94
N ALA A 37 0.06 11.40 2.00
CA ALA A 37 -0.02 11.95 0.66
C ALA A 37 -1.29 11.51 -0.08
N MET A 38 -1.67 10.23 0.04
CA MET A 38 -2.93 9.72 -0.53
C MET A 38 -4.15 10.41 0.11
N MET A 39 -4.19 10.54 1.44
CA MET A 39 -5.26 11.23 2.16
C MET A 39 -5.34 12.73 1.82
N THR A 40 -4.20 13.39 1.59
CA THR A 40 -4.14 14.83 1.28
C THR A 40 -4.53 15.11 -0.18
N HIS A 41 -4.32 14.14 -1.07
CA HIS A 41 -4.57 14.26 -2.49
C HIS A 41 -5.48 13.14 -3.03
N PRO A 42 -6.73 12.99 -2.51
CA PRO A 42 -7.65 11.93 -2.93
C PRO A 42 -8.11 12.09 -4.39
N GLN A 43 -8.13 13.33 -4.89
CA GLN A 43 -8.56 13.67 -6.25
C GLN A 43 -7.43 13.63 -7.29
N GLU A 44 -6.21 13.27 -6.88
CA GLU A 44 -5.08 13.13 -7.79
C GLU A 44 -4.86 11.65 -8.10
N LYS A 45 -5.41 11.18 -9.24
CA LYS A 45 -5.28 9.79 -9.72
C LYS A 45 -3.85 9.25 -9.58
N HIS A 46 -2.86 10.03 -10.02
CA HIS A 46 -1.46 9.60 -9.99
C HIS A 46 -0.96 9.39 -8.56
N VAL A 47 -1.39 10.20 -7.58
CA VAL A 47 -1.01 10.02 -6.18
C VAL A 47 -1.61 8.72 -5.64
N GLN A 48 -2.86 8.42 -5.99
CA GLN A 48 -3.51 7.18 -5.59
C GLN A 48 -2.85 5.94 -6.22
N GLU A 49 -2.57 6.00 -7.53
CA GLU A 49 -1.88 4.93 -8.27
C GLU A 49 -0.49 4.64 -7.69
N TYR A 50 0.35 5.67 -7.55
CA TYR A 50 1.71 5.51 -7.02
C TYR A 50 1.71 5.16 -5.53
N GLY A 51 0.73 5.64 -4.76
CA GLY A 51 0.57 5.32 -3.36
C GLY A 51 0.24 3.85 -3.15
N CYS A 52 -0.78 3.32 -3.87
CA CYS A 52 -1.11 1.89 -3.87
C CYS A 52 0.11 1.04 -4.27
N TRP A 53 0.78 1.40 -5.35
CA TRP A 53 1.96 0.67 -5.83
C TRP A 53 3.12 0.70 -4.81
N ALA A 54 3.38 1.84 -4.16
CA ALA A 54 4.41 1.94 -3.13
C ALA A 54 4.09 1.07 -1.90
N LEU A 55 2.85 1.12 -1.42
CA LEU A 55 2.38 0.30 -0.29
C LEU A 55 2.49 -1.20 -0.60
N GLY A 56 2.11 -1.60 -1.82
CA GLY A 56 2.24 -2.98 -2.28
C GLY A 56 3.70 -3.47 -2.28
N ASN A 57 4.63 -2.62 -2.71
CA ASN A 57 6.06 -2.94 -2.73
C ASN A 57 6.69 -3.00 -1.34
N VAL A 58 6.29 -2.13 -0.42
CA VAL A 58 6.84 -2.12 0.94
C VAL A 58 6.32 -3.32 1.76
N CYS A 59 5.12 -3.81 1.45
CA CYS A 59 4.51 -4.96 2.13
C CYS A 59 4.91 -6.32 1.54
N THR A 60 5.71 -6.34 0.46
CA THR A 60 6.11 -7.58 -0.22
C THR A 60 7.21 -8.35 0.53
N GLY A 61 7.19 -9.67 0.38
CA GLY A 61 8.23 -10.56 0.90
C GLY A 61 7.87 -11.20 2.24
N ASP A 62 8.39 -12.41 2.45
CA ASP A 62 8.12 -13.25 3.62
C ASP A 62 9.26 -13.20 4.66
N ASN A 63 9.91 -12.05 4.77
CA ASN A 63 10.97 -11.83 5.74
C ASN A 63 10.52 -10.85 6.83
N ALA A 64 11.33 -10.67 7.87
CA ALA A 64 11.03 -9.77 8.98
C ALA A 64 10.75 -8.33 8.52
N VAL A 65 11.37 -7.89 7.41
CA VAL A 65 11.15 -6.55 6.84
C VAL A 65 9.75 -6.43 6.23
N GLY A 66 9.30 -7.44 5.47
CA GLY A 66 7.95 -7.48 4.92
C GLY A 66 6.88 -7.53 6.02
N SER A 67 7.10 -8.33 7.08
CA SER A 67 6.18 -8.37 8.23
C SER A 67 6.09 -7.03 8.97
N ALA A 68 7.23 -6.39 9.22
CA ALA A 68 7.27 -5.05 9.83
C ALA A 68 6.58 -4.00 8.95
N GLY A 69 6.79 -4.05 7.63
CA GLY A 69 6.12 -3.19 6.66
C GLY A 69 4.60 -3.35 6.69
N ARG A 70 4.09 -4.59 6.69
CA ARG A 70 2.66 -4.90 6.79
C ARG A 70 2.04 -4.38 8.08
N GLN A 71 2.71 -4.60 9.22
CA GLN A 71 2.22 -4.13 10.51
C GLN A 71 2.15 -2.60 10.57
N ARG A 72 3.17 -1.92 10.04
CA ARG A 72 3.24 -0.46 10.00
C ARG A 72 2.22 0.13 9.03
N ALA A 73 2.01 -0.48 7.87
CA ALA A 73 0.96 -0.09 6.92
C ALA A 73 -0.44 -0.20 7.52
N SER A 74 -0.75 -1.30 8.21
CA SER A 74 -2.03 -1.45 8.93
C SER A 74 -2.18 -0.40 10.04
N THR A 75 -1.12 -0.13 10.82
CA THR A 75 -1.16 0.90 11.87
C THR A 75 -1.35 2.32 11.30
N ALA A 76 -0.86 2.57 10.09
CA ALA A 76 -0.99 3.84 9.39
C ALA A 76 -2.36 4.05 8.72
N GLY A 77 -3.26 3.04 8.71
CA GLY A 77 -4.55 3.12 7.99
C GLY A 77 -4.42 2.92 6.48
N ALA A 78 -3.35 2.27 6.02
CA ALA A 78 -3.09 2.08 4.59
C ALA A 78 -4.13 1.20 3.90
N ILE A 79 -4.77 0.28 4.63
CA ILE A 79 -5.78 -0.63 4.07
C ILE A 79 -7.03 0.17 3.70
N GLU A 80 -7.50 1.02 4.60
CA GLU A 80 -8.64 1.91 4.41
C GLU A 80 -8.39 2.88 3.25
N GLU A 81 -7.19 3.46 3.20
CA GLU A 81 -6.83 4.43 2.16
C GLU A 81 -6.74 3.77 0.78
N VAL A 82 -6.18 2.56 0.67
CA VAL A 82 -6.16 1.81 -0.60
C VAL A 82 -7.57 1.46 -1.07
N VAL A 83 -8.47 1.09 -0.16
CA VAL A 83 -9.88 0.84 -0.54
C VAL A 83 -10.58 2.13 -0.95
N ALA A 84 -10.32 3.25 -0.27
CA ALA A 84 -10.86 4.56 -0.63
C ALA A 84 -10.35 5.00 -2.02
N ALA A 85 -9.08 4.76 -2.33
CA ALA A 85 -8.47 5.02 -3.63
C ALA A 85 -9.17 4.22 -4.74
N MET A 86 -9.36 2.91 -4.54
CA MET A 86 -10.05 2.05 -5.50
C MET A 86 -11.49 2.51 -5.74
N ARG A 87 -12.20 2.94 -4.69
CA ARG A 87 -13.57 3.50 -4.81
C ARG A 87 -13.63 4.83 -5.53
N ALA A 88 -12.63 5.68 -5.34
CA ALA A 88 -12.55 6.97 -6.02
C ALA A 88 -12.26 6.82 -7.52
N TYR A 89 -11.58 5.73 -7.92
CA TYR A 89 -11.15 5.49 -9.30
C TYR A 89 -11.53 4.08 -9.81
N PRO A 90 -12.82 3.73 -9.89
CA PRO A 90 -13.26 2.39 -10.30
C PRO A 90 -12.96 2.09 -11.77
N GLN A 91 -12.82 3.12 -12.61
CA GLN A 91 -12.53 2.99 -14.05
C GLN A 91 -11.03 3.01 -14.35
N GLU A 92 -10.18 3.29 -13.36
CA GLU A 92 -8.74 3.41 -13.58
C GLU A 92 -8.04 2.08 -13.31
N GLU A 93 -7.80 1.32 -14.37
CA GLU A 93 -7.20 -0.01 -14.31
C GLU A 93 -5.93 -0.06 -13.44
N ASN A 94 -5.05 0.93 -13.59
CA ASN A 94 -3.83 0.97 -12.79
C ASN A 94 -4.10 1.13 -11.29
N VAL A 95 -5.07 1.96 -10.88
CA VAL A 95 -5.42 2.11 -9.46
C VAL A 95 -6.01 0.81 -8.92
N GLN A 96 -6.85 0.13 -9.70
CA GLN A 96 -7.44 -1.16 -9.33
C GLN A 96 -6.39 -2.27 -9.19
N VAL A 97 -5.53 -2.43 -10.20
CA VAL A 97 -4.46 -3.45 -10.20
C VAL A 97 -3.52 -3.21 -9.03
N GLN A 98 -3.06 -1.98 -8.84
CA GLN A 98 -2.12 -1.66 -7.77
C GLN A 98 -2.76 -1.75 -6.39
N GLY A 99 -4.03 -1.34 -6.26
CA GLY A 99 -4.80 -1.48 -5.03
C GLY A 99 -4.98 -2.94 -4.62
N CYS A 100 -5.38 -3.80 -5.56
CA CYS A 100 -5.48 -5.24 -5.35
C CYS A 100 -4.15 -5.87 -4.95
N CYS A 101 -3.05 -5.51 -5.62
CA CYS A 101 -1.71 -5.98 -5.26
C CYS A 101 -1.32 -5.52 -3.85
N ALA A 102 -1.61 -4.27 -3.50
CA ALA A 102 -1.32 -3.72 -2.19
C ALA A 102 -2.10 -4.43 -1.08
N LEU A 103 -3.42 -4.61 -1.25
CA LEU A 103 -4.26 -5.34 -0.30
C LEU A 103 -3.82 -6.80 -0.13
N THR A 104 -3.48 -7.48 -1.23
CA THR A 104 -2.97 -8.86 -1.20
C THR A 104 -1.69 -8.94 -0.38
N ASN A 105 -0.73 -8.04 -0.63
CA ASN A 105 0.54 -8.02 0.08
C ASN A 105 0.34 -7.62 1.54
N MET A 106 -0.48 -6.61 1.85
CA MET A 106 -0.79 -6.18 3.21
C MET A 106 -1.47 -7.28 4.04
N CYS A 107 -2.38 -8.03 3.44
CA CYS A 107 -3.10 -9.13 4.10
C CYS A 107 -2.34 -10.45 4.14
N PHE A 108 -1.12 -10.51 3.57
CA PHE A 108 -0.32 -11.73 3.51
C PHE A 108 0.12 -12.19 4.91
N GLY A 109 0.14 -13.51 5.10
CA GLY A 109 0.48 -14.19 6.35
C GLY A 109 -0.67 -15.04 6.91
N ASP A 110 -0.33 -15.97 7.79
CA ASP A 110 -1.26 -16.86 8.49
C ASP A 110 -1.39 -16.56 10.00
N ASP A 111 -0.61 -15.58 10.48
CA ASP A 111 -0.59 -15.11 11.86
C ASP A 111 -1.85 -14.32 12.26
N VAL A 112 -1.97 -14.07 13.57
CA VAL A 112 -3.10 -13.33 14.14
C VAL A 112 -3.18 -11.92 13.54
N THR A 113 -2.05 -11.28 13.27
CA THR A 113 -2.03 -9.94 12.67
C THR A 113 -2.51 -9.96 11.22
N ALA A 114 -2.20 -10.99 10.42
CA ALA A 114 -2.75 -11.13 9.07
C ALA A 114 -4.26 -11.41 9.08
N ARG A 115 -4.76 -12.11 10.10
CA ARG A 115 -6.22 -12.26 10.30
C ARG A 115 -6.90 -10.94 10.68
N LEU A 116 -6.26 -10.11 11.49
CA LEU A 116 -6.75 -8.76 11.82
C LEU A 116 -6.76 -7.87 10.56
N ARG A 117 -5.66 -7.83 9.81
CA ARG A 117 -5.53 -7.09 8.55
C ARG A 117 -6.58 -7.51 7.52
N ARG A 118 -6.89 -8.81 7.42
CA ARG A 118 -8.01 -9.28 6.58
C ARG A 118 -9.36 -8.77 7.08
N ARG A 119 -9.62 -8.77 8.39
CA ARG A 119 -10.87 -8.22 8.94
C ARG A 119 -11.01 -6.71 8.70
N GLU A 120 -9.91 -5.97 8.81
CA GLU A 120 -9.84 -4.54 8.47
C GLU A 120 -10.18 -4.34 6.99
N ALA A 121 -9.57 -5.10 6.09
CA ALA A 121 -9.87 -5.04 4.65
C ALA A 121 -11.35 -5.38 4.34
N VAL A 122 -11.92 -6.39 5.02
CA VAL A 122 -13.36 -6.71 4.90
C VAL A 122 -14.22 -5.54 5.40
N ALA A 123 -13.89 -4.95 6.56
CA ALA A 123 -14.64 -3.83 7.12
C ALA A 123 -14.54 -2.56 6.26
N ALA A 124 -13.40 -2.33 5.61
CA ALA A 124 -13.21 -1.25 4.66
C ALA A 124 -14.05 -1.45 3.37
N GLY A 125 -14.46 -2.69 3.08
CA GLY A 125 -15.30 -3.07 1.93
C GLY A 125 -14.53 -3.65 0.74
N ALA A 126 -13.30 -4.15 0.95
CA ALA A 126 -12.48 -4.72 -0.13
C ALA A 126 -13.12 -5.93 -0.84
N ILE A 127 -14.07 -6.63 -0.20
CA ILE A 127 -14.77 -7.78 -0.81
C ILE A 127 -15.75 -7.33 -1.90
N GLU A 128 -16.36 -6.15 -1.79
CA GLU A 128 -17.28 -5.63 -2.80
C GLU A 128 -16.53 -5.21 -4.08
N GLU A 129 -15.26 -4.82 -3.96
CA GLU A 129 -14.42 -4.35 -5.06
C GLU A 129 -13.75 -5.48 -5.86
N VAL A 130 -13.51 -6.67 -5.27
CA VAL A 130 -12.85 -7.79 -5.98
C VAL A 130 -13.85 -8.63 -6.82
N VAL A 131 -15.16 -8.40 -6.64
CA VAL A 131 -16.24 -9.19 -7.29
C VAL A 131 -17.11 -8.35 -8.24
N ALA A 132 -16.94 -7.02 -8.28
CA ALA A 132 -17.64 -6.11 -9.19
C ALA A 132 -16.88 -5.94 -10.53
#